data_AF-A0A957X1N8-F1
#
_entry.id   AF-A0A957X1N8-F1
#
_cell.length_a   1.000
_cell.length_b   1.000
_cell.length_c   1.000
_cell.angle_alpha   90.00
_cell.angle_beta   90.00
_cell.angle_gamma   90.00
#
_symmetry.space_group_name_H-M   'P 1'
#
loop_
_entity.id
_entity.type
_entity.pdbx_description
1 polymer ?
#
loop_
_entity_poly.entity_id
_entity_poly.type
_entity_poly.pdbx_seq_one_letter_code
_entity_poly.pdbx_strand_id
1 'polypeptide(L)' 'TISATTATADNSTATSPCLVIYYGTFIPNHGVLTIVEAARYLASEPTIQLVLIGQGPDRAAAEALAQRYNLPNIT' A
#
# COMPACT_ATOMS: atom_id res chain seq x y z
N THR A 1 -41.62 16.07 30.39
CA THR A 1 -40.43 16.60 29.69
C THR A 1 -39.66 15.42 29.13
N ILE A 2 -39.55 15.32 27.81
CA ILE A 2 -38.93 14.18 27.13
C ILE A 2 -37.45 14.52 26.96
N SER A 3 -36.56 13.77 27.61
CA SER A 3 -35.11 13.96 27.47
C SER A 3 -34.67 13.34 26.14
N ALA A 4 -34.24 14.19 25.20
CA ALA A 4 -33.67 13.76 23.94
C ALA A 4 -32.25 13.24 24.17
N THR A 5 -32.02 11.96 23.90
CA THR A 5 -30.68 11.37 23.78
C THR A 5 -30.01 11.98 22.56
N THR A 6 -29.07 12.90 22.77
CA THR A 6 -28.15 13.36 21.74
C THR A 6 -27.27 12.18 21.31
N ALA A 7 -27.49 11.70 20.09
CA ALA A 7 -26.54 10.86 19.40
C ALA A 7 -25.28 11.69 19.17
N THR A 8 -24.24 11.43 19.98
CA THR A 8 -22.91 11.96 19.72
C THR A 8 -22.45 11.35 18.41
N ALA A 9 -22.36 12.17 17.36
CA ALA A 9 -21.67 11.79 16.14
C ALA A 9 -20.22 11.46 16.54
N ASP A 10 -19.92 10.18 16.52
CA ASP A 10 -18.58 9.65 16.45
C ASP A 10 -17.87 10.31 15.25
N ASN A 11 -17.01 11.29 15.55
CA ASN A 11 -16.12 11.91 14.57
C ASN A 11 -14.70 11.32 14.69
N SER A 12 -14.59 10.04 15.05
CA SER A 12 -13.35 9.30 15.01
C SER A 12 -13.17 8.87 13.56
N THR A 13 -12.49 9.67 12.74
CA THR A 13 -12.04 9.24 11.41
C THR A 13 -10.98 8.17 11.59
N ALA A 14 -11.38 6.96 11.97
CA ALA A 14 -10.54 5.79 11.93
C ALA A 14 -10.13 5.63 10.46
N THR A 15 -8.87 5.89 10.17
CA THR A 15 -8.36 5.79 8.80
C THR A 15 -8.39 4.32 8.41
N SER A 16 -9.35 3.94 7.56
CA SER A 16 -9.49 2.57 7.09
C SER A 16 -8.24 2.15 6.31
N PRO A 17 -7.74 0.92 6.51
CA PRO A 17 -6.62 0.40 5.74
C PRO A 17 -6.99 0.29 4.25
N CYS A 18 -6.06 0.68 3.39
CA CYS A 18 -6.12 0.62 1.93
C CYS A 18 -5.12 -0.42 1.42
N LEU A 19 -5.62 -1.46 0.77
CA LEU A 19 -4.79 -2.51 0.15
C LEU A 19 -4.77 -2.31 -1.37
N VAL A 20 -3.57 -2.12 -1.93
CA VAL A 20 -3.34 -2.01 -3.37
C VAL A 20 -2.68 -3.29 -3.86
N ILE A 21 -3.33 -3.99 -4.78
CA ILE A 21 -2.82 -5.25 -5.34
C ILE A 21 -2.41 -5.03 -6.78
N TYR A 22 -1.17 -5.40 -7.09
CA TYR A 22 -0.72 -5.66 -8.45
C TYR A 22 -0.68 -7.19 -8.66
N TYR A 23 -1.32 -7.66 -9.72
CA TYR A 23 -1.24 -9.06 -10.14
C TYR A 23 -0.79 -9.12 -11.61
N GLY A 24 0.42 -9.62 -11.86
CA GLY A 24 0.97 -9.67 -13.21
C GLY A 24 2.41 -10.18 -13.26
N THR A 25 2.90 -10.42 -14.48
CA THR A 25 4.27 -10.89 -14.71
C THR A 25 5.28 -9.76 -14.49
N PHE A 26 6.38 -10.06 -13.80
CA PHE A 26 7.48 -9.14 -13.53
C PHE A 26 8.41 -9.04 -14.76
N ILE A 27 7.97 -8.28 -15.75
CA ILE A 27 8.72 -7.99 -16.98
C ILE A 27 8.88 -6.47 -17.21
N PRO A 28 9.87 -6.02 -18.00
CA PRO A 28 10.26 -4.60 -18.04
C PRO A 28 9.12 -3.63 -18.36
N ASN A 29 8.25 -3.99 -19.30
CA ASN A 29 7.18 -3.10 -19.76
C ASN A 29 5.97 -3.05 -18.80
N HIS A 30 5.96 -3.84 -17.72
CA HIS A 30 4.87 -3.86 -16.74
C HIS A 30 5.07 -2.89 -15.58
N GLY A 31 6.20 -2.18 -15.54
CA GLY A 31 6.41 -1.06 -14.62
C GLY A 31 6.52 -1.46 -13.15
N VAL A 32 6.90 -2.69 -12.83
CA VAL A 32 6.99 -3.16 -11.44
C VAL A 32 7.96 -2.30 -10.62
N LEU A 33 9.10 -1.92 -11.20
CA LEU A 33 10.05 -1.02 -10.51
C LEU A 33 9.44 0.36 -10.24
N THR A 34 8.58 0.86 -11.13
CA THR A 34 7.83 2.10 -10.93
C THR A 34 6.85 1.97 -9.77
N ILE A 35 6.21 0.81 -9.59
CA ILE A 35 5.34 0.55 -8.43
C ILE A 35 6.14 0.57 -7.13
N VAL A 36 7.35 -0.02 -7.12
CA VAL A 36 8.24 0.04 -5.94
C VAL A 36 8.65 1.48 -5.61
N GLU A 37 8.95 2.32 -6.62
CA GLU A 37 9.20 3.75 -6.42
C GLU A 37 7.97 4.48 -5.87
N ALA A 38 6.77 4.13 -6.33
CA ALA A 38 5.53 4.69 -5.79
C ALA A 38 5.35 4.31 -4.30
N ALA A 39 5.64 3.06 -3.93
CA ALA A 39 5.60 2.62 -2.54
C ALA A 39 6.54 3.43 -1.63
N ARG A 40 7.71 3.85 -2.14
CA ARG A 40 8.64 4.73 -1.41
C ARG A 40 8.02 6.09 -1.07
N TYR A 41 7.28 6.70 -1.99
CA TYR A 41 6.61 7.98 -1.71
C TYR A 41 5.47 7.83 -0.69
N LEU A 42 4.89 6.64 -0.59
CA LEU A 42 3.78 6.33 0.31
C LEU A 42 4.24 5.67 1.62
N ALA A 43 5.56 5.53 1.85
CA ALA A 43 6.08 4.81 3.01
C ALA A 43 5.72 5.44 4.36
N SER A 44 5.40 6.75 4.38
CA SER A 44 4.93 7.46 5.57
C SER A 44 3.42 7.36 5.80
N GLU A 45 2.67 6.72 4.89
CA GLU A 45 1.22 6.53 4.99
C GLU A 45 0.92 5.14 5.56
N PRO A 46 0.75 4.99 6.89
CA PRO A 46 0.70 3.68 7.56
C PRO A 46 -0.54 2.86 7.19
N THR A 47 -1.52 3.45 6.51
CA THR A 47 -2.75 2.77 6.11
C THR A 47 -2.69 2.19 4.70
N ILE A 48 -1.65 2.48 3.92
CA ILE A 48 -1.52 2.00 2.54
C ILE A 48 -0.54 0.84 2.50
N GLN A 49 -1.02 -0.34 2.10
CA GLN A 49 -0.21 -1.52 1.85
C GLN A 49 -0.25 -1.88 0.36
N LEU A 50 0.92 -2.13 -0.22
CA LEU A 50 1.05 -2.66 -1.57
C LEU A 50 1.40 -4.16 -1.53
N VAL A 51 0.79 -4.95 -2.41
CA VAL A 51 1.10 -6.37 -2.58
C VAL A 51 1.27 -6.66 -4.07
N LEU A 52 2.45 -7.16 -4.45
CA LEU A 52 2.82 -7.46 -5.82
C LEU A 52 2.91 -8.97 -6.02
N ILE A 53 1.97 -9.52 -6.79
CA ILE A 53 1.83 -10.96 -7.00
C ILE A 53 2.23 -11.29 -8.44
N GLY A 54 3.16 -12.22 -8.57
CA GLY A 54 3.58 -12.73 -9.87
C GLY A 54 5.01 -13.24 -9.86
N GLN A 55 5.50 -13.54 -11.06
CA GLN A 55 6.85 -14.03 -11.31
C GLN A 55 7.43 -13.37 -12.57
N GLY A 56 8.74 -13.43 -12.73
CA GLY A 56 9.42 -12.93 -13.91
C GLY A 56 10.84 -12.47 -13.62
N PRO A 57 11.62 -12.15 -14.66
CA PRO A 57 13.01 -11.72 -14.53
C PRO A 57 13.21 -10.49 -13.65
N ASP A 58 12.24 -9.57 -13.59
CA ASP A 58 12.39 -8.32 -12.84
C ASP A 58 12.04 -8.45 -11.35
N ARG A 59 11.59 -9.62 -10.90
CA ARG A 59 11.23 -9.85 -9.49
C ARG A 59 12.41 -9.60 -8.56
N ALA A 60 13.58 -10.15 -8.87
CA ALA A 60 14.76 -9.97 -8.05
C ALA A 60 15.18 -8.48 -7.97
N ALA A 61 15.03 -7.73 -9.07
CA ALA A 61 15.32 -6.31 -9.10
C ALA A 61 14.32 -5.49 -8.26
N ALA A 62 13.03 -5.84 -8.31
CA ALA A 62 12.00 -5.20 -7.50
C ALA A 62 12.21 -5.45 -6.00
N GLU A 63 12.49 -6.71 -5.61
CA GLU A 63 12.79 -7.08 -4.22
C GLU A 63 14.05 -6.36 -3.71
N ALA A 64 15.12 -6.33 -4.49
CA ALA A 64 16.36 -5.63 -4.14
C ALA A 64 16.14 -4.11 -3.98
N LEU A 65 15.30 -3.51 -4.82
CA LEU A 65 14.97 -2.08 -4.74
C LEU A 65 14.15 -1.78 -3.48
N ALA A 66 13.14 -2.59 -3.16
CA ALA A 66 12.35 -2.45 -1.95
C ALA A 66 13.20 -2.59 -0.69
N GLN A 67 14.13 -3.56 -0.66
CA GLN A 67 15.09 -3.75 0.43
C GLN A 67 16.06 -2.57 0.56
N ARG A 68 16.58 -2.06 -0.57
CA ARG A 68 17.49 -0.89 -0.58
C ARG A 68 16.83 0.34 0.05
N TYR A 69 15.54 0.51 -0.15
CA TYR A 69 14.77 1.60 0.45
C TYR A 69 14.18 1.27 1.83
N ASN A 70 14.36 0.04 2.32
CA ASN A 70 13.79 -0.46 3.57
C ASN A 70 12.29 -0.19 3.68
N LEU A 71 11.54 -0.50 2.61
CA LEU A 71 10.11 -0.19 2.51
C LEU A 71 9.28 -1.10 3.43
N PRO A 72 8.49 -0.55 4.37
CA PRO A 72 7.66 -1.34 5.27
C PRO A 72 6.28 -1.68 4.68
N ASN A 73 5.91 -1.05 3.56
CA ASN A 73 4.55 -1.01 3.02
C ASN A 73 4.38 -1.78 1.69
N ILE A 74 5.31 -2.69 1.37
CA ILE A 74 5.26 -3.49 0.13
C ILE A 74 5.71 -4.93 0.37
N THR A 75 4.99 -5.88 -0.25
CA THR A 75 5.28 -7.33 -0.20
C THR A 75 5.17 -7.96 -1.57
#